data_AF-A0A8J5CIN9-F1
#
_entry.id   AF-A0A8J5CIN9-F1
#
_cell.length_a   1.000
_cell.length_b   1.000
_cell.length_c   1.000
_cell.angle_alpha   90.00
_cell.angle_beta   90.00
_cell.angle_gamma   90.00
#
_symmetry.space_group_name_H-M   'P 1'
#
loop_
_entity.id
_entity.type
_entity.pdbx_description
1 polymer ?
#
loop_
_entity_poly.entity_id
_entity_poly.type
_entity_poly.pdbx_seq_one_letter_code
_entity_poly.pdbx_strand_id
1 'polypeptide(L)'
;MWRRLVYLLYVRKSAVSELMRRTGRGRSTILRLCKEARDLSPTVVPQYKKRPGRKRKTSQLTDKLLKRVVTRNPRLTAKELNSMYPELLKYVAIRKVQHCLKHHLDLQSRVAALKPLLTDRMRRKRLTFAKQHNWSVEQWKGVLWFDKSNFRVVTSHRLRVRLPLKRNRYDPRHTISYCY
;
A
#
# COMPACT_ATOMS: atom_id res chain seq x y z
N MET A 1 5.61 -20.34 24.70
CA MET A 1 5.17 -20.79 26.03
C MET A 1 6.35 -20.94 27.02
N TRP A 2 7.38 -21.73 26.73
CA TRP A 2 8.49 -22.00 27.68
C TRP A 2 9.49 -20.84 27.93
N ARG A 3 9.76 -19.93 26.99
CA ARG A 3 10.64 -18.75 27.23
C ARG A 3 10.10 -17.83 28.35
N ARG A 4 8.78 -17.67 28.41
CA ARG A 4 8.10 -16.95 29.50
C ARG A 4 8.26 -17.67 30.82
N LEU A 5 8.21 -19.01 30.82
CA LEU A 5 8.47 -19.82 32.01
C LEU A 5 9.93 -19.69 32.49
N VAL A 6 10.91 -19.77 31.59
CA VAL A 6 12.33 -19.51 31.91
C VAL A 6 12.50 -18.12 32.54
N TYR A 7 11.82 -17.12 31.97
CA TYR A 7 11.87 -15.75 32.47
C TYR A 7 11.27 -15.60 33.88
N LEU A 8 10.07 -16.14 34.12
CA LEU A 8 9.41 -16.08 35.43
C LEU A 8 10.22 -16.78 36.52
N LEU A 9 10.88 -17.89 36.17
CA LEU A 9 11.75 -18.63 37.08
C LEU A 9 13.10 -17.92 37.29
N TYR A 10 13.62 -17.23 36.26
CA TYR A 10 14.81 -16.37 36.36
C TYR A 10 14.58 -15.16 37.29
N VAL A 11 13.43 -14.46 37.17
CA VAL A 11 13.05 -13.36 38.06
C VAL A 11 12.91 -13.86 39.51
N ARG A 12 12.44 -15.09 39.70
CA ARG A 12 12.40 -15.79 41.00
C ARG A 12 13.77 -16.26 41.51
N LYS A 13 14.86 -15.96 40.81
CA LYS A 13 16.24 -16.38 41.14
C LYS A 13 16.42 -17.91 41.26
N SER A 14 15.62 -18.70 40.55
CA SER A 14 15.79 -20.17 40.49
C SER A 14 17.14 -20.57 39.88
N ALA A 15 17.71 -21.67 40.36
CA ALA A 15 18.96 -22.22 39.84
C ALA A 15 18.82 -22.71 38.38
N VAL A 16 19.91 -22.66 37.61
CA VAL A 16 19.91 -23.06 36.19
C VAL A 16 19.52 -24.54 35.99
N SER A 17 19.87 -25.41 36.94
CA SER A 17 19.45 -26.82 36.95
C SER A 17 17.93 -26.98 37.06
N GLU A 18 17.27 -26.15 37.88
CA GLU A 18 15.82 -26.15 38.02
C GLU A 18 15.14 -25.63 36.74
N LEU A 19 15.70 -24.60 36.11
CA LEU A 19 15.25 -24.11 34.81
C LEU A 19 15.31 -25.20 33.74
N MET A 20 16.39 -26.00 33.72
CA MET A 20 16.56 -27.12 32.80
C MET A 20 15.48 -28.17 33.00
N ARG A 21 15.27 -28.60 34.25
CA ARG A 21 14.27 -29.61 34.60
C ARG A 21 12.84 -29.17 34.25
N ARG A 22 12.46 -27.93 34.61
CA ARG A 22 11.09 -27.44 34.38
C ARG A 22 10.77 -27.12 32.93
N THR A 23 11.77 -26.74 32.13
CA THR A 23 11.54 -26.29 30.74
C THR A 23 11.90 -27.34 29.68
N GLY A 24 12.63 -28.39 30.07
CA GLY A 24 13.12 -29.44 29.16
C GLY A 24 14.10 -28.91 28.11
N ARG A 25 14.85 -27.85 28.43
CA ARG A 25 15.77 -27.19 27.48
C ARG A 25 17.22 -27.34 27.91
N GLY A 26 18.11 -27.44 26.91
CA GLY A 26 19.55 -27.57 27.14
C GLY A 26 20.16 -26.37 27.86
N ARG A 27 21.21 -26.63 28.64
CA ARG A 27 21.92 -25.63 29.47
C ARG A 27 22.34 -24.38 28.69
N SER A 28 22.88 -24.55 27.48
CA SER A 28 23.31 -23.46 26.59
C SER A 28 22.17 -22.50 26.22
N THR A 29 20.98 -23.03 26.00
CA THR A 29 19.79 -22.24 25.65
C THR A 29 19.29 -21.43 26.84
N ILE A 30 19.30 -22.02 28.05
CA ILE A 30 18.89 -21.34 29.27
C ILE A 30 19.89 -20.25 29.64
N LEU A 31 21.19 -20.52 29.61
CA LEU A 31 22.22 -19.52 29.90
C LEU A 31 22.15 -18.34 28.91
N ARG A 32 21.95 -18.61 27.62
CA ARG A 32 21.75 -17.56 26.61
C ARG A 32 20.53 -16.70 26.93
N LEU A 33 19.42 -17.32 27.34
CA LEU A 33 18.20 -16.59 27.71
C LEU A 33 18.35 -15.79 29.01
N CYS A 34 19.04 -16.32 30.01
CA CYS A 34 19.36 -15.58 31.25
C CYS A 34 20.26 -14.37 30.96
N LYS A 35 21.21 -14.51 30.02
CA LYS A 35 22.01 -13.38 29.52
C LYS A 35 21.13 -12.34 28.82
N GLU A 36 20.29 -12.78 27.87
CA GLU A 36 19.34 -11.89 27.18
C GLU A 36 18.37 -11.20 28.18
N ALA A 37 17.95 -11.89 29.25
CA ALA A 37 17.07 -11.35 30.27
C ALA A 37 17.74 -10.36 31.22
N ARG A 38 19.06 -10.46 31.45
CA ARG A 38 19.84 -9.49 32.23
C ARG A 38 19.89 -8.13 31.54
N ASP A 39 19.98 -8.13 30.21
CA ASP A 39 20.09 -6.91 29.39
C ASP A 39 18.71 -6.23 29.15
N LEU A 40 17.61 -6.86 29.57
CA LEU A 40 16.23 -6.40 29.37
C LEU A 40 15.60 -5.97 30.71
N SER A 41 14.61 -5.06 30.64
CA SER A 41 13.83 -4.63 31.81
C SER A 41 13.06 -5.81 32.45
N PRO A 42 12.90 -5.85 33.80
CA PRO A 42 12.21 -6.91 34.55
C PRO A 42 10.76 -7.25 34.14
N THR A 43 10.16 -6.46 33.25
CA THR A 43 8.80 -6.71 32.72
C THR A 43 8.81 -7.37 31.32
N VAL A 44 9.95 -7.40 30.62
CA VAL A 44 10.01 -7.77 29.20
C VAL A 44 10.61 -9.15 28.99
N VAL A 45 9.82 -10.07 28.44
CA VAL A 45 10.27 -11.43 28.08
C VAL A 45 11.15 -11.41 26.81
N PRO A 46 12.33 -12.06 26.80
CA PRO A 46 13.17 -12.16 25.60
C PRO A 46 12.44 -12.80 24.42
N GLN A 47 12.20 -12.02 23.36
CA GLN A 47 11.56 -12.51 22.13
C GLN A 47 12.57 -13.10 21.14
N TYR A 48 12.07 -13.91 20.20
CA TYR A 48 12.90 -14.38 19.09
C TYR A 48 13.26 -13.20 18.19
N LYS A 49 14.57 -13.01 17.96
CA LYS A 49 15.04 -12.07 16.94
C LYS A 49 14.58 -12.56 15.58
N LYS A 50 13.93 -11.69 14.80
CA LYS A 50 13.58 -11.99 13.41
C LYS A 50 14.87 -12.21 12.64
N ARG A 51 15.01 -13.38 12.00
CA ARG A 51 16.15 -13.65 11.12
C ARG A 51 16.04 -12.75 9.89
N PRO A 52 17.15 -12.20 9.38
CA PRO A 52 17.12 -11.46 8.13
C PRO A 52 16.63 -12.41 7.02
N GLY A 53 15.60 -11.97 6.30
CA GLY A 53 15.08 -12.72 5.15
C GLY A 53 16.01 -12.65 3.94
N ARG A 54 15.61 -13.32 2.86
CA ARG A 54 16.32 -13.26 1.58
C ARG A 54 16.46 -11.81 1.09
N LYS A 55 17.66 -11.44 0.62
CA LYS A 55 17.92 -10.14 -0.01
C LYS A 55 16.96 -9.92 -1.19
N ARG A 56 16.53 -8.66 -1.34
CA ARG A 56 15.64 -8.22 -2.43
C ARG A 56 16.38 -8.31 -3.77
N LYS A 57 15.62 -8.54 -4.84
CA LYS A 57 16.14 -8.53 -6.22
C LYS A 57 16.23 -7.11 -6.80
N THR A 58 15.45 -6.16 -6.26
CA THR A 58 15.53 -4.75 -6.66
C THR A 58 16.43 -3.99 -5.70
N SER A 59 17.22 -3.06 -6.23
CA SER A 59 18.04 -2.13 -5.45
C SER A 59 17.22 -0.91 -5.01
N GLN A 60 17.65 -0.24 -3.94
CA GLN A 60 17.02 1.00 -3.48
C GLN A 60 17.07 2.11 -4.54
N LEU A 61 18.13 2.16 -5.35
CA LEU A 61 18.23 3.12 -6.46
C LEU A 61 17.19 2.83 -7.55
N THR A 62 17.04 1.55 -7.92
CA THR A 62 16.00 1.09 -8.85
C THR A 62 14.62 1.45 -8.34
N ASP A 63 14.34 1.20 -7.06
CA ASP A 63 13.06 1.53 -6.43
C ASP A 63 12.74 3.04 -6.49
N LYS A 64 13.74 3.90 -6.21
CA LYS A 64 13.61 5.36 -6.31
C LYS A 64 13.31 5.80 -7.74
N LEU A 65 14.00 5.22 -8.73
CA LEU A 65 13.75 5.50 -10.14
C LEU A 65 12.33 5.10 -10.54
N LEU A 66 11.91 3.86 -10.21
CA LEU A 66 10.57 3.36 -10.50
C LEU A 66 9.49 4.25 -9.87
N LYS A 67 9.68 4.67 -8.62
CA LYS A 67 8.76 5.60 -7.95
C LYS A 67 8.63 6.92 -8.72
N ARG A 68 9.76 7.50 -9.15
CA ARG A 68 9.78 8.77 -9.90
C ARG A 68 9.05 8.64 -11.23
N VAL A 69 9.36 7.60 -11.99
CA VAL A 69 8.79 7.34 -13.32
C VAL A 69 7.28 7.12 -13.23
N VAL A 70 6.83 6.25 -12.32
CA VAL A 70 5.40 5.97 -12.12
C VAL A 70 4.65 7.16 -11.55
N THR A 71 5.28 7.99 -10.72
CA THR A 71 4.64 9.22 -10.23
C THR A 71 4.42 10.23 -11.35
N ARG A 72 5.33 10.30 -12.34
CA ARG A 72 5.19 11.16 -13.53
C ARG A 72 4.13 10.63 -14.48
N ASN A 73 4.12 9.33 -14.74
CA ASN A 73 3.10 8.68 -15.56
C ASN A 73 2.46 7.50 -14.79
N PRO A 74 1.35 7.75 -14.07
CA PRO A 74 0.66 6.73 -13.28
C PRO A 74 0.08 5.57 -14.08
N ARG A 75 -0.05 5.70 -15.42
CA ARG A 75 -0.64 4.67 -16.29
C ARG A 75 0.33 3.56 -16.64
N LEU A 76 1.63 3.75 -16.35
CA LEU A 76 2.66 2.78 -16.69
C LEU A 76 2.43 1.42 -16.00
N THR A 77 2.49 0.38 -16.82
CA THR A 77 2.41 -1.01 -16.41
C THR A 77 3.79 -1.52 -16.01
N ALA A 78 3.81 -2.62 -15.25
CA ALA A 78 5.08 -3.26 -14.87
C ALA A 78 5.83 -3.86 -16.07
N LYS A 79 5.12 -4.19 -17.17
CA LYS A 79 5.71 -4.68 -18.41
C LYS A 79 6.43 -3.55 -19.13
N GLU A 80 5.76 -2.41 -19.32
CA GLU A 80 6.36 -1.20 -19.90
C GLU A 80 7.57 -0.72 -19.09
N LEU A 81 7.50 -0.74 -17.75
CA LEU A 81 8.65 -0.40 -16.91
C LEU A 81 9.85 -1.33 -17.12
N ASN A 82 9.61 -2.63 -17.35
CA ASN A 82 10.67 -3.58 -17.64
C ASN A 82 11.29 -3.30 -19.03
N SER A 83 10.45 -3.05 -20.04
CA SER A 83 10.89 -2.68 -21.39
C SER A 83 11.66 -1.35 -21.45
N MET A 84 11.30 -0.36 -20.63
CA MET A 84 12.02 0.93 -20.57
C MET A 84 13.36 0.85 -19.85
N TYR A 85 13.53 -0.09 -18.93
CA TYR A 85 14.73 -0.22 -18.10
C TYR A 85 15.28 -1.65 -18.10
N PRO A 86 15.68 -2.18 -19.28
CA PRO A 86 16.18 -3.54 -19.40
C PRO A 86 17.42 -3.75 -18.52
N GLU A 87 18.40 -2.83 -18.53
CA GLU A 87 19.61 -2.96 -17.73
C GLU A 87 19.36 -3.14 -16.23
N LEU A 88 18.30 -2.54 -15.70
CA LEU A 88 17.96 -2.61 -14.28
C LEU A 88 17.01 -3.77 -13.93
N LEU A 89 16.20 -4.22 -14.89
CA LEU A 89 15.08 -5.14 -14.65
C LEU A 89 15.10 -6.43 -15.48
N LYS A 90 16.11 -6.65 -16.35
CA LYS A 90 16.24 -7.82 -17.23
C LYS A 90 16.11 -9.14 -16.48
N TYR A 91 16.72 -9.25 -15.30
CA TYR A 91 16.67 -10.45 -14.46
C TYR A 91 15.57 -10.43 -13.39
N VAL A 92 14.70 -9.41 -13.41
CA VAL A 92 13.61 -9.24 -12.45
C VAL A 92 12.29 -9.58 -13.13
N ALA A 93 11.67 -10.67 -12.70
CA ALA A 93 10.34 -11.05 -13.16
C ALA A 93 9.32 -9.90 -12.98
N ILE A 94 8.43 -9.72 -13.95
CA ILE A 94 7.40 -8.66 -13.94
C ILE A 94 6.57 -8.68 -12.64
N ARG A 95 6.25 -9.87 -12.12
CA ARG A 95 5.51 -10.02 -10.85
C ARG A 95 6.27 -9.45 -9.64
N LYS A 96 7.61 -9.51 -9.63
CA LYS A 96 8.42 -8.85 -8.59
C LYS A 96 8.39 -7.34 -8.71
N VAL A 97 8.38 -6.79 -9.93
CA VAL A 97 8.20 -5.34 -10.15
C VAL A 97 6.83 -4.90 -9.64
N GLN A 98 5.75 -5.64 -9.95
CA GLN A 98 4.41 -5.37 -9.42
C GLN A 98 4.36 -5.42 -7.88
N HIS A 99 4.98 -6.44 -7.28
CA HIS A 99 5.09 -6.56 -5.83
C HIS A 99 5.84 -5.36 -5.23
N CYS A 100 6.96 -4.94 -5.85
CA CYS A 100 7.72 -3.77 -5.43
C CYS A 100 6.87 -2.50 -5.46
N LEU A 101 6.21 -2.22 -6.58
CA LEU A 101 5.32 -1.06 -6.72
C LEU A 101 4.25 -1.07 -5.62
N LYS A 102 3.60 -2.22 -5.37
CA LYS A 102 2.49 -2.33 -4.41
C LYS A 102 2.93 -2.24 -2.94
N HIS A 103 3.96 -2.99 -2.55
CA HIS A 103 4.30 -3.25 -1.14
C HIS A 103 5.52 -2.48 -0.64
N HIS A 104 6.40 -2.03 -1.53
CA HIS A 104 7.60 -1.28 -1.13
C HIS A 104 7.48 0.21 -1.45
N LEU A 105 6.73 0.55 -2.51
CA LEU A 105 6.53 1.93 -2.95
C LEU A 105 5.12 2.47 -2.65
N ASP A 106 4.22 1.65 -2.12
CA ASP A 106 2.83 2.00 -1.79
C ASP A 106 2.00 2.48 -2.99
N LEU A 107 2.37 2.03 -4.20
CA LEU A 107 1.74 2.36 -5.48
C LEU A 107 0.83 1.21 -5.93
N GLN A 108 -0.41 1.24 -5.46
CA GLN A 108 -1.41 0.23 -5.78
C GLN A 108 -1.99 0.46 -7.18
N SER A 109 -2.19 -0.61 -7.94
CA SER A 109 -2.93 -0.52 -9.20
C SER A 109 -4.42 -0.47 -8.93
N ARG A 110 -5.08 0.61 -9.33
CA ARG A 110 -6.52 0.82 -9.19
C ARG A 110 -7.12 1.22 -10.53
N VAL A 111 -8.42 1.01 -10.67
CA VAL A 111 -9.16 1.52 -11.82
C VAL A 111 -9.24 3.04 -11.72
N ALA A 112 -8.82 3.73 -12.79
CA ALA A 112 -8.91 5.18 -12.88
C ALA A 112 -10.36 5.65 -12.76
N ALA A 113 -10.59 6.75 -12.07
CA ALA A 113 -11.93 7.31 -11.96
C ALA A 113 -12.31 8.03 -13.26
N LEU A 114 -13.52 7.75 -13.75
CA LEU A 114 -14.12 8.45 -14.89
C LEU A 114 -14.76 9.74 -14.38
N LYS A 115 -14.17 10.88 -14.73
CA LYS A 115 -14.70 12.20 -14.36
C LYS A 115 -14.45 13.20 -15.49
N PRO A 116 -15.43 14.06 -15.81
CA PRO A 116 -15.18 15.17 -16.72
C PRO A 116 -14.13 16.09 -16.11
N LEU A 117 -13.06 16.36 -16.84
CA LEU A 117 -12.02 17.29 -16.42
C LEU A 117 -12.55 18.72 -16.56
N LEU A 118 -13.02 19.29 -15.45
CA LEU A 118 -13.59 20.63 -15.45
C LEU A 118 -12.50 21.69 -15.46
N THR A 119 -12.59 22.61 -16.43
CA THR A 119 -11.85 23.87 -16.42
C THR A 119 -12.38 24.80 -15.34
N ASP A 120 -11.60 25.78 -14.90
CA ASP A 120 -12.03 26.72 -13.86
C ASP A 120 -13.24 27.55 -14.29
N ARG A 121 -13.37 27.83 -15.60
CA ARG A 121 -14.56 28.46 -16.18
C ARG A 121 -15.79 27.58 -16.01
N MET A 122 -15.70 26.28 -16.28
CA MET A 122 -16.82 25.34 -16.10
C MET A 122 -17.20 25.19 -14.63
N ARG A 123 -16.21 25.16 -13.72
CA ARG A 123 -16.46 25.11 -12.27
C ARG A 123 -17.23 26.34 -11.80
N ARG A 124 -16.82 27.55 -12.24
CA ARG A 124 -17.53 28.80 -11.94
C ARG A 124 -18.96 28.78 -12.46
N LYS A 125 -19.17 28.42 -13.74
CA LYS A 125 -20.53 28.32 -14.32
C LYS A 125 -21.42 27.35 -13.55
N ARG A 126 -20.91 26.17 -13.18
CA ARG A 126 -21.65 25.19 -12.38
C ARG A 126 -21.97 25.70 -10.99
N LEU A 127 -21.04 26.40 -10.34
CA LEU A 127 -21.27 27.00 -9.02
C LEU A 127 -22.33 28.11 -9.09
N THR A 128 -22.24 28.99 -10.09
CA THR A 128 -23.23 30.05 -10.33
C THR A 128 -24.60 29.45 -10.56
N PHE A 129 -24.70 28.43 -11.43
CA PHE A 129 -25.95 27.70 -11.66
C PHE A 129 -26.51 27.11 -10.36
N ALA A 130 -25.69 26.39 -9.58
CA ALA A 130 -26.14 25.81 -8.32
C ALA A 130 -26.62 26.86 -7.30
N LYS A 131 -25.98 28.03 -7.26
CA LYS A 131 -26.40 29.14 -6.39
C LYS A 131 -27.70 29.79 -6.86
N GLN A 132 -27.87 29.98 -8.17
CA GLN A 132 -29.08 30.56 -8.76
C GLN A 132 -30.28 29.63 -8.62
N HIS A 133 -30.05 28.32 -8.69
CA HIS A 133 -31.07 27.29 -8.57
C HIS A 133 -31.03 26.63 -7.19
N ASN A 134 -30.90 27.42 -6.11
CA ASN A 134 -31.11 26.93 -4.73
C ASN A 134 -32.61 26.79 -4.43
N TRP A 135 -33.29 26.04 -5.28
CA TRP A 135 -34.73 25.91 -5.34
C TRP A 135 -35.26 24.91 -4.30
N SER A 136 -36.49 25.14 -3.85
CA SER A 136 -37.20 24.21 -2.96
C SER A 136 -37.64 22.96 -3.72
N VAL A 137 -38.04 21.92 -2.99
CA VAL A 137 -38.49 20.65 -3.58
C VAL A 137 -39.70 20.87 -4.50
N GLU A 138 -40.59 21.80 -4.15
CA GLU A 138 -41.79 22.14 -4.93
C GLU A 138 -41.41 22.75 -6.28
N GLN A 139 -40.39 23.61 -6.32
CA GLN A 139 -39.89 24.20 -7.56
C GLN A 139 -39.24 23.14 -8.47
N TRP A 140 -38.52 22.18 -7.88
CA TRP A 140 -37.94 21.07 -8.66
C TRP A 140 -38.99 20.15 -9.29
N LYS A 141 -40.19 20.01 -8.69
CA LYS A 141 -41.28 19.19 -9.25
C LYS A 141 -41.78 19.69 -10.60
N GLY A 142 -41.66 20.99 -10.88
CA GLY A 142 -42.04 21.57 -12.17
C GLY A 142 -41.00 21.38 -13.27
N VAL A 143 -39.82 20.85 -12.97
CA VAL A 143 -38.72 20.74 -13.93
C VAL A 143 -38.76 19.38 -14.64
N LEU A 144 -38.97 19.41 -15.95
CA LEU A 144 -38.81 18.23 -16.80
C LEU A 144 -37.36 18.13 -17.31
N TRP A 145 -36.73 16.99 -17.08
CA TRP A 145 -35.37 16.71 -17.55
C TRP A 145 -35.42 15.84 -18.81
N PHE A 146 -34.61 16.20 -19.81
CA PHE A 146 -34.37 15.37 -20.99
C PHE A 146 -32.86 15.20 -21.19
N ASP A 147 -32.43 13.96 -21.39
CA ASP A 147 -31.04 13.63 -21.73
C ASP A 147 -31.02 12.55 -22.81
N LYS A 148 -29.97 12.55 -23.63
CA LYS A 148 -29.74 11.52 -24.65
C LYS A 148 -28.61 10.62 -24.17
N SER A 149 -28.91 9.32 -24.06
CA SER A 149 -27.92 8.30 -23.70
C SER A 149 -27.49 7.48 -24.91
N ASN A 150 -26.18 7.28 -25.06
CA ASN A 150 -25.63 6.39 -26.08
C ASN A 150 -25.44 4.99 -25.49
N PHE A 151 -26.03 3.98 -26.12
CA PHE A 151 -25.85 2.57 -25.75
C PHE A 151 -24.78 1.91 -26.63
N ARG A 152 -23.80 1.26 -26.01
CA ARG A 152 -22.74 0.53 -26.72
C ARG A 152 -22.81 -0.95 -26.37
N VAL A 153 -22.67 -1.81 -27.38
CA VAL A 153 -22.72 -3.28 -27.24
C VAL A 153 -21.44 -3.83 -26.59
N VAL A 154 -20.31 -3.13 -26.73
CA VAL A 154 -19.01 -3.55 -26.18
C VAL A 154 -18.52 -2.55 -25.14
N THR A 155 -18.05 -3.05 -24.01
CA THR A 155 -17.42 -2.24 -22.96
C THR A 155 -15.91 -2.15 -23.16
N SER A 156 -15.36 -0.94 -23.19
CA SER A 156 -13.91 -0.76 -23.20
C SER A 156 -13.27 -1.23 -21.89
N HIS A 157 -12.05 -1.76 -21.99
CA HIS A 157 -11.27 -2.13 -20.82
C HIS A 157 -11.02 -0.91 -19.93
N ARG A 158 -11.29 -1.06 -18.63
CA ARG A 158 -11.07 0.01 -17.66
C ARG A 158 -9.57 0.23 -17.45
N LEU A 159 -9.09 1.38 -17.88
CA LEU A 159 -7.71 1.82 -17.69
C LEU A 159 -7.34 1.83 -16.20
N ARG A 160 -6.17 1.27 -15.90
CA ARG A 160 -5.64 1.18 -14.54
C ARG A 160 -4.51 2.19 -14.35
N VAL A 161 -4.50 2.81 -13.18
CA VAL A 161 -3.48 3.77 -12.76
C VAL A 161 -2.88 3.33 -11.44
N ARG A 162 -1.63 3.72 -11.23
CA ARG A 162 -0.90 3.53 -9.98
C ARG A 162 -1.20 4.70 -9.05
N LEU A 163 -1.86 4.40 -7.94
CA LEU A 163 -2.25 5.38 -6.92
C LEU A 163 -1.44 5.14 -5.64
N PRO A 164 -0.79 6.18 -5.09
CA PRO A 164 -0.30 6.15 -3.74
C PRO A 164 -1.45 5.90 -2.75
N LEU A 165 -1.23 5.07 -1.73
CA LEU A 165 -2.26 4.66 -0.76
C LEU A 165 -3.07 5.80 -0.13
N LYS A 166 -2.49 6.99 0.04
CA LYS A 166 -3.12 8.14 0.73
C LYS A 166 -3.43 9.35 -0.16
N ARG A 167 -3.44 9.20 -1.49
CA ARG A 167 -3.75 10.33 -2.40
C ARG A 167 -5.22 10.39 -2.80
N ASN A 168 -5.65 11.60 -3.16
CA ASN A 168 -6.99 11.85 -3.72
C ASN A 168 -7.16 11.07 -5.03
N ARG A 169 -8.15 10.16 -5.05
CA ARG A 169 -8.54 9.37 -6.23
C ARG A 169 -8.94 10.25 -7.43
N TYR A 170 -9.44 11.45 -7.17
CA TYR A 170 -9.98 12.37 -8.15
C TYR A 170 -8.98 13.42 -8.64
N ASP A 171 -7.70 13.29 -8.28
CA ASP A 171 -6.65 14.11 -8.87
C ASP A 171 -6.62 13.87 -10.41
N PRO A 172 -6.70 14.95 -11.23
CA PRO A 172 -6.70 14.87 -12.69
C PRO A 172 -5.67 13.91 -13.29
N ARG A 173 -4.48 13.79 -12.67
CA ARG A 173 -3.40 12.89 -13.11
C ARG A 173 -3.77 11.40 -13.12
N HIS A 174 -4.74 11.02 -12.29
CA HIS A 174 -5.18 9.63 -12.10
C HIS A 174 -6.60 9.39 -12.61
N THR A 175 -7.26 10.43 -13.13
CA THR A 175 -8.59 10.35 -13.73
C THR A 175 -8.50 10.26 -15.25
N ILE A 176 -9.62 9.84 -15.84
CA ILE A 176 -9.82 9.82 -17.28
C ILE A 176 -11.06 10.65 -17.57
N SER A 177 -10.95 11.53 -18.57
CA SER A 177 -12.11 12.23 -19.10
C SER A 177 -12.90 11.28 -19.99
N TYR A 178 -14.23 11.41 -19.97
CA TYR A 178 -15.04 10.87 -21.04
C TYR A 178 -14.58 11.51 -22.35
N CYS A 179 -14.14 10.69 -23.31
CA CYS A 179 -14.23 11.05 -24.72
C CYS A 179 -15.65 10.68 -25.13
N TYR A 180 -16.45 11.67 -25.46
CA TYR A 180 -17.76 11.45 -26.08
C TYR A 180 -17.55 10.80 -27.46
#